data_AF-A0A9E3I328-F1
#
_entry.id   AF-A0A9E3I328-F1
#
_cell.length_a   1.000
_cell.length_b   1.000
_cell.length_c   1.000
_cell.angle_alpha   90.00
_cell.angle_beta   90.00
_cell.angle_gamma   90.00
#
_symmetry.space_group_name_H-M   'P 1'
#
loop_
_entity.id
_entity.type
_entity.pdbx_description
1 polymer ?
#
loop_
_entity_poly.entity_id
_entity_poly.type
_entity_poly.pdbx_seq_one_letter_code
_entity_poly.pdbx_strand_id
1 'polypeptide(L)'
;MALSPETRVFTESEWLDIVNELSLPPRQAEVVKYLFLGHSDKQIARELQISVPTVRTHLSRLFSRFDVQDRTELVLYVVRRFRKFFGTNGSHHI
;
A
#
# COMPACT_ATOMS: atom_id res chain seq x y z
N MET A 1 14.20 7.28 13.41
CA MET A 1 14.06 5.83 13.58
C MET A 1 13.84 5.25 12.20
N ALA A 2 14.94 4.89 11.51
CA ALA A 2 14.85 4.31 10.18
C ALA A 2 14.38 2.85 10.34
N LEU A 3 13.28 2.50 9.68
CA LEU A 3 12.80 1.12 9.61
C LEU A 3 13.83 0.30 8.83
N SER A 4 14.20 -0.86 9.38
CA SER A 4 15.20 -1.74 8.81
C SER A 4 14.76 -2.25 7.41
N PRO A 5 15.66 -2.35 6.41
CA PRO A 5 15.33 -2.69 5.03
C PRO A 5 14.63 -4.04 4.80
N GLU A 6 14.78 -4.98 5.73
CA GLU A 6 14.46 -6.41 5.58
C GLU A 6 12.96 -6.79 5.57
N THR A 7 12.03 -5.85 5.78
CA THR A 7 10.57 -6.13 5.78
C THR A 7 9.83 -5.53 4.57
N ARG A 8 10.55 -4.97 3.58
CA ARG A 8 9.91 -4.34 2.43
C ARG A 8 9.54 -5.38 1.36
N VAL A 9 8.23 -5.52 1.11
CA VAL A 9 7.67 -6.34 0.02
C VAL A 9 8.03 -5.79 -1.37
N PHE A 10 8.32 -4.49 -1.46
CA PHE A 10 8.68 -3.79 -2.69
C PHE A 10 9.89 -2.88 -2.46
N THR A 11 10.74 -2.76 -3.47
CA THR A 11 11.76 -1.70 -3.54
C THR A 11 11.11 -0.31 -3.64
N GLU A 12 11.91 0.76 -3.53
CA GLU A 12 11.37 2.14 -3.64
C GLU A 12 10.84 2.44 -5.05
N SER A 13 11.54 2.02 -6.11
CA SER A 13 11.10 2.22 -7.49
C SER A 13 9.80 1.48 -7.78
N GLU A 14 9.73 0.19 -7.43
CA GLU A 14 8.51 -0.62 -7.57
C GLU A 14 7.34 -0.01 -6.82
N TRP A 15 7.58 0.53 -5.62
CA TRP A 15 6.55 1.21 -4.85
C TRP A 15 6.02 2.46 -5.56
N LEU A 16 6.89 3.28 -6.14
CA LEU A 16 6.49 4.46 -6.91
C LEU A 16 5.66 4.07 -8.14
N ASP A 17 6.05 3.01 -8.84
CA ASP A 17 5.30 2.49 -9.99
C ASP A 17 3.91 2.01 -9.59
N ILE A 18 3.78 1.29 -8.47
CA ILE A 18 2.48 0.88 -7.91
C ILE A 18 1.61 2.10 -7.61
N VAL A 19 2.18 3.12 -6.94
CA VAL A 19 1.44 4.33 -6.56
C VAL A 19 0.94 5.07 -7.79
N ASN A 20 1.75 5.16 -8.84
CA ASN A 20 1.38 5.80 -10.11
C ASN A 20 0.31 4.99 -10.86
N GLU A 21 0.53 3.68 -11.04
CA GLU A 21 -0.38 2.77 -11.75
C GLU A 21 -1.77 2.69 -11.08
N LEU A 22 -1.81 2.71 -9.75
CA LEU A 22 -3.05 2.73 -8.98
C LEU A 22 -3.58 4.16 -8.73
N SER A 23 -2.83 5.17 -9.15
CA SER A 23 -3.10 6.59 -8.88
C SER A 23 -3.48 6.83 -7.41
N LEU A 24 -2.70 6.30 -6.47
CA LEU A 24 -2.98 6.41 -5.04
C LEU A 24 -2.69 7.85 -4.56
N PRO A 25 -3.66 8.54 -3.92
CA PRO A 25 -3.40 9.79 -3.24
C PRO A 25 -2.28 9.62 -2.21
N PRO A 26 -1.43 10.63 -1.96
CA PRO A 26 -0.25 10.50 -1.10
C PRO A 26 -0.55 9.88 0.27
N ARG A 27 -1.58 10.37 0.96
CA ARG A 27 -1.98 9.83 2.28
C ARG A 27 -2.50 8.39 2.20
N GLN A 28 -3.19 8.04 1.12
CA GLN A 28 -3.68 6.67 0.92
C GLN A 28 -2.54 5.71 0.57
N ALA A 29 -1.53 6.17 -0.19
CA ALA A 29 -0.32 5.41 -0.46
C ALA A 29 0.41 5.09 0.85
N GLU A 30 0.61 6.06 1.74
CA GLU A 30 1.25 5.79 3.03
C GLU A 30 0.47 4.79 3.88
N VAL A 31 -0.86 4.89 3.93
CA VAL A 31 -1.70 3.89 4.63
C VAL A 31 -1.48 2.49 4.05
N VAL A 32 -1.52 2.34 2.73
CA VAL A 32 -1.27 1.05 2.06
C VAL A 32 0.15 0.55 2.36
N LYS A 33 1.17 1.41 2.35
CA LYS A 33 2.55 1.06 2.71
C LYS A 33 2.63 0.43 4.09
N TYR A 34 1.96 1.00 5.09
CA TYR A 34 1.94 0.43 6.44
C TYR A 34 1.10 -0.85 6.55
N LEU A 35 0.10 -1.06 5.68
CA LEU A 35 -0.59 -2.36 5.60
C LEU A 35 0.36 -3.49 5.20
N PHE A 36 1.26 -3.24 4.24
CA PHE A 36 2.27 -4.21 3.82
C PHE A 36 3.31 -4.51 4.89
N LEU A 37 3.50 -3.59 5.85
CA LEU A 37 4.32 -3.79 7.05
C LEU A 37 3.57 -4.52 8.17
N GLY A 38 2.33 -4.94 7.95
CA GLY A 38 1.52 -5.63 8.95
C GLY A 38 0.99 -4.74 10.08
N HIS A 39 1.04 -3.41 9.92
CA HIS A 39 0.59 -2.50 10.98
C HIS A 39 -0.93 -2.56 11.20
N SER A 40 -1.34 -2.62 12.46
CA SER A 40 -2.73 -2.39 12.90
C SER A 40 -3.15 -0.92 12.71
N ASP A 41 -4.46 -0.63 12.69
CA ASP A 41 -4.96 0.74 12.54
C ASP A 41 -4.40 1.70 13.59
N LYS A 42 -4.14 1.20 14.82
CA LYS A 42 -3.51 1.96 15.92
C LYS A 42 -2.05 2.31 15.61
N GLN A 43 -1.29 1.36 15.05
CA GLN A 43 0.09 1.60 14.64
C GLN A 43 0.13 2.59 13.47
N ILE A 44 -0.72 2.39 12.44
CA ILE A 44 -0.82 3.32 11.31
C ILE A 44 -1.15 4.74 11.78
N ALA A 45 -2.12 4.87 12.69
CA ALA A 45 -2.51 6.15 13.27
C ALA A 45 -1.33 6.85 13.96
N ARG A 46 -0.53 6.09 14.73
CA ARG A 46 0.68 6.58 15.39
C ARG A 46 1.74 7.03 14.40
N GLU A 47 2.06 6.20 13.39
CA GLU A 47 3.08 6.52 12.38
C GLU A 47 2.70 7.75 11.54
N LEU A 48 1.41 7.90 11.23
CA LEU A 48 0.90 9.02 10.43
C LEU A 48 0.49 10.25 11.25
N GLN A 49 0.57 10.18 12.57
CA GLN A 49 0.13 11.23 13.50
C GLN A 49 -1.32 11.68 13.26
N ILE A 50 -2.22 10.72 13.05
CA ILE A 50 -3.66 10.93 12.85
C ILE A 50 -4.46 10.05 13.81
N SER A 51 -5.78 10.26 13.86
CA SER A 51 -6.65 9.42 14.70
C SER A 51 -6.92 8.04 14.06
N VAL A 52 -7.18 7.02 14.88
CA VAL A 52 -7.62 5.69 14.40
C VAL A 52 -8.90 5.77 13.54
N PRO A 53 -9.93 6.58 13.90
CA PRO A 53 -11.06 6.82 13.00
C PRO A 53 -10.66 7.41 11.63
N THR A 54 -9.66 8.29 11.59
CA THR A 54 -9.14 8.85 10.33
C THR A 54 -8.49 7.76 9.47
N VAL A 55 -7.68 6.87 10.06
CA VAL A 55 -7.14 5.69 9.36
C VAL A 55 -8.27 4.83 8.77
N ARG A 56 -9.29 4.51 9.58
CA ARG A 56 -10.45 3.73 9.11
C ARG A 56 -11.20 4.41 7.98
N THR A 57 -11.29 5.74 8.00
CA THR A 57 -11.87 6.52 6.90
C THR A 57 -11.04 6.37 5.62
N HIS A 58 -9.70 6.43 5.71
CA HIS A 58 -8.83 6.19 4.56
C HIS A 58 -8.99 4.76 4.02
N LEU A 59 -9.05 3.75 4.91
CA LEU A 59 -9.26 2.35 4.54
C LEU A 59 -10.62 2.14 3.86
N SER A 60 -11.71 2.66 4.43
CA SER A 60 -13.04 2.56 3.83
C SER A 60 -13.09 3.17 2.43
N ARG A 61 -12.44 4.33 2.23
CA ARG A 61 -12.33 4.96 0.90
C ARG A 61 -11.47 4.14 -0.06
N LEU A 62 -10.40 3.50 0.42
CA LEU A 62 -9.57 2.60 -0.39
C LEU A 62 -10.37 1.37 -0.81
N PHE A 63 -11.09 0.76 0.13
CA PHE A 63 -11.93 -0.43 -0.11
C PHE A 63 -13.00 -0.13 -1.16
N SER A 64 -13.75 0.96 -0.98
CA SER A 64 -14.75 1.39 -1.96
C SER A 64 -14.15 1.73 -3.32
N ARG A 65 -12.97 2.36 -3.38
CA ARG A 65 -12.33 2.73 -4.64
C ARG A 65 -11.88 1.53 -5.46
N PHE A 66 -11.41 0.48 -4.80
CA PHE A 66 -10.87 -0.72 -5.46
C PHE A 66 -11.85 -1.90 -5.49
N ASP A 67 -13.09 -1.69 -5.04
CA ASP A 67 -14.13 -2.71 -4.95
C ASP A 67 -13.67 -3.97 -4.20
N VAL A 68 -13.07 -3.74 -3.03
CA VAL A 68 -12.61 -4.80 -2.11
C VAL A 68 -13.28 -4.66 -0.76
N GLN A 69 -13.44 -5.77 -0.05
CA GLN A 69 -14.23 -5.84 1.19
C GLN A 69 -13.41 -5.54 2.44
N ASP A 70 -12.11 -5.86 2.43
CA ASP A 70 -11.27 -5.68 3.60
C ASP A 70 -9.79 -5.41 3.26
N ARG A 71 -8.99 -5.29 4.33
CA ARG A 71 -7.55 -5.02 4.23
C ARG A 71 -6.77 -6.14 3.54
N THR A 72 -7.18 -7.38 3.73
CA THR A 72 -6.52 -8.55 3.13
C THR A 72 -6.76 -8.54 1.63
N GLU A 73 -8.01 -8.31 1.21
CA GLU A 73 -8.35 -8.15 -0.19
C GLU A 73 -7.65 -6.94 -0.82
N LEU A 74 -7.54 -5.82 -0.11
CA LEU A 74 -6.79 -4.65 -0.60
C LEU A 74 -5.31 -4.98 -0.83
N VAL A 75 -4.66 -5.67 0.10
CA VAL A 75 -3.27 -6.11 -0.05
C VAL A 75 -3.12 -7.05 -1.25
N LEU A 76 -3.99 -8.05 -1.36
CA LEU A 76 -3.99 -8.99 -2.49
C LEU A 76 -4.25 -8.29 -3.83
N TYR A 77 -5.13 -7.30 -3.85
CA TYR A 77 -5.42 -6.50 -5.04
C TYR A 77 -4.15 -5.78 -5.53
N VAL A 78 -3.44 -5.09 -4.63
CA VAL A 78 -2.19 -4.38 -4.96
C VAL A 78 -1.13 -5.36 -5.49
N VAL A 79 -0.92 -6.50 -4.83
CA VAL A 79 0.04 -7.54 -5.28
C VAL A 79 -0.33 -8.09 -6.66
N ARG A 80 -1.62 -8.38 -6.91
CA ARG A 80 -2.09 -8.86 -8.22
C ARG A 80 -1.89 -7.81 -9.30
N ARG A 81 -2.12 -6.53 -9.00
CA ARG A 81 -1.91 -5.44 -9.95
C ARG A 81 -0.44 -5.29 -10.28
N PHE A 82 0.43 -5.27 -9.26
CA PHE A 82 1.88 -5.25 -9.42
C PHE A 82 2.36 -6.37 -10.34
N ARG A 83 1.99 -7.63 -10.05
CA ARG A 83 2.38 -8.77 -10.89
C ARG A 83 1.90 -8.64 -12.34
N LYS A 84 0.68 -8.12 -12.58
CA LYS A 84 0.20 -7.89 -13.95
C LYS A 84 1.03 -6.83 -14.66
N PHE A 85 1.32 -5.72 -14.00
CA PHE A 85 2.07 -4.60 -14.59
C PHE A 85 3.51 -4.97 -14.94
N PHE A 86 4.23 -5.63 -14.03
CA PHE A 86 5.62 -6.05 -14.25
C PHE A 86 5.74 -7.39 -15.00
N GLY A 87 4.70 -8.22 -14.99
CA GLY A 87 4.67 -9.50 -15.73
C GLY A 87 4.35 -9.35 -17.22
N THR A 88 3.68 -8.27 -17.63
CA THR A 88 3.45 -7.96 -19.07
C THR A 88 4.52 -7.07 -19.68
N ASN A 89 5.22 -6.27 -18.86
CA ASN A 89 6.33 -5.42 -19.27
C ASN A 89 7.67 -6.14 -18.98
N GLY A 90 7.90 -7.26 -19.67
CA GLY A 90 9.09 -8.08 -19.48
C GLY A 90 10.39 -7.26 -19.49
N SER A 91 11.24 -7.52 -18.50
CA SER A 91 12.65 -7.11 -18.42
C SER A 91 12.91 -5.60 -18.40
N HIS A 92 13.04 -5.02 -17.21
CA HIS A 92 14.13 -4.08 -16.92
C HIS A 92 14.53 -4.30 -15.47
N HIS A 93 15.75 -4.82 -15.29
CA HIS A 93 16.64 -4.83 -14.12
C HIS A 93 17.48 -6.12 -14.18
N ILE A 94 18.31 -6.19 -15.24
CA ILE A 94 19.67 -6.74 -15.15
C ILE A 94 20.56 -5.71 -14.48
#